data_AF-A0A9W5UUH0-F1
#
_entry.id   AF-A0A9W5UUH0-F1
#
_cell.length_a   1.000
_cell.length_b   1.000
_cell.length_c   1.000
_cell.angle_alpha   90.00
_cell.angle_beta   90.00
_cell.angle_gamma   90.00
#
_symmetry.space_group_name_H-M   'P 1'
#
loop_
_entity.id
_entity.type
_entity.pdbx_description
1 polymer ?
#
loop_
_entity_poly.entity_id
_entity_poly.type
_entity_poly.pdbx_seq_one_letter_code
_entity_poly.pdbx_strand_id
1 'polypeptide(L)'
;MMLGSTGVEATEFTGTDLCAVRDLVAGGQIVLLRDEVPADRQTDQWPQYIVESVGECAAVPLSALTGAGGPRYPLVIGPRENIRYLCSYVDRMPPPPFPYEARPVVTDYREFRDLWVAEPGRFTPDTDGYAIGHTLALLHSRNVLHGDAHRGNWLFDHEGRALVADPKPVFLRCPPSPEQCATDIRPLLPALDPNGWMSFRLSYRRTWPEEGRVIDLIQLTDRTGWAAAFRNREYQRAAELMGRQLTDECTPIVRVMLLANRAIAHSRTGRHDDAWRDIADAARLAQERSPHVASGLAIAVAVVSADQGDRAAALNALSMVTGQPEQLLTRLEPSDAQLPIMNM
;
A
#
# COMPACT_ATOMS: atom_id res chain seq x y z
N MET A 1 8.29 -32.02 -34.63
CA MET A 1 7.82 -30.87 -33.83
C MET A 1 8.86 -30.65 -32.76
N MET A 2 9.76 -29.68 -32.93
CA MET A 2 10.83 -29.41 -31.97
C MET A 2 10.25 -28.62 -30.80
N LEU A 3 10.20 -29.22 -29.61
CA LEU A 3 9.99 -28.47 -28.37
C LEU A 3 11.33 -27.80 -28.04
N GLY A 4 11.47 -26.52 -28.39
CA GLY A 4 12.60 -25.71 -27.98
C GLY A 4 12.61 -25.62 -26.46
N SER A 5 13.72 -26.00 -25.84
CA SER A 5 13.99 -25.78 -24.42
C SER A 5 14.14 -24.27 -24.17
N THR A 6 13.05 -23.56 -23.96
CA THR A 6 13.10 -22.24 -23.30
C THR A 6 13.35 -22.51 -21.81
N GLY A 7 14.61 -22.76 -21.47
CA GLY A 7 15.05 -22.75 -20.08
C GLY A 7 14.78 -21.36 -19.53
N VAL A 8 13.86 -21.27 -18.58
CA VAL A 8 13.68 -20.06 -17.79
C VAL A 8 14.90 -19.98 -16.88
N GLU A 9 15.84 -19.08 -17.17
CA GLU A 9 16.96 -18.81 -16.28
C GLU A 9 16.41 -18.18 -14.98
N ALA A 10 16.62 -18.87 -13.87
CA ALA A 10 16.28 -18.38 -12.55
C ALA A 10 17.54 -17.83 -11.88
N THR A 11 17.48 -16.58 -11.42
CA THR A 11 18.55 -15.98 -10.63
C THR A 11 18.47 -16.53 -9.21
N GLU A 12 19.49 -17.27 -8.77
CA GLU A 12 19.55 -17.75 -7.40
C GLU A 12 19.87 -16.60 -6.45
N PHE A 13 19.06 -16.43 -5.41
CA PHE A 13 19.26 -15.40 -4.41
C PHE A 13 19.30 -16.02 -3.01
N THR A 14 20.44 -15.82 -2.34
CA THR A 14 20.68 -16.15 -0.93
C THR A 14 20.85 -14.83 -0.18
N GLY A 15 19.92 -14.52 0.73
CA GLY A 15 19.90 -13.30 1.51
C GLY A 15 18.49 -12.84 1.89
N THR A 16 18.42 -11.87 2.80
CA THR A 16 17.16 -11.26 3.26
C THR A 16 16.87 -9.90 2.61
N ASP A 17 17.67 -9.48 1.63
CA ASP A 17 17.50 -8.20 0.95
C ASP A 17 16.42 -8.30 -0.15
N LEU A 18 15.18 -8.13 0.27
CA LEU A 18 14.01 -8.19 -0.61
C LEU A 18 13.93 -7.00 -1.58
N CYS A 19 14.68 -5.92 -1.35
CA CYS A 19 14.76 -4.80 -2.30
C CYS A 19 15.50 -5.23 -3.56
N ALA A 20 16.63 -5.95 -3.43
CA ALA A 20 17.35 -6.50 -4.57
C ALA A 20 16.49 -7.52 -5.34
N VAL A 21 15.73 -8.36 -4.64
CA VAL A 21 14.79 -9.30 -5.26
C VAL A 21 13.71 -8.55 -6.06
N ARG A 22 13.18 -7.46 -5.53
CA ARG A 22 12.22 -6.61 -6.25
C ARG A 22 12.79 -6.04 -7.53
N ASP A 23 14.00 -5.50 -7.50
CA ASP A 23 14.60 -4.88 -8.69
C ASP A 23 14.82 -5.92 -9.81
N LEU A 24 15.21 -7.15 -9.44
CA LEU A 24 15.33 -8.27 -10.39
C LEU A 24 13.97 -8.68 -10.98
N VAL A 25 12.93 -8.78 -10.14
CA VAL A 25 11.57 -9.14 -10.58
C VAL A 25 10.93 -8.05 -11.44
N ALA A 26 11.14 -6.77 -11.10
CA ALA A 26 10.72 -5.63 -11.90
C ALA A 26 11.42 -5.61 -13.28
N GLY A 27 12.67 -6.08 -13.34
CA GLY A 27 13.39 -6.36 -14.59
C GLY A 27 12.90 -7.59 -15.36
N GLY A 28 11.83 -8.25 -14.91
CA GLY A 28 11.21 -9.41 -15.57
C GLY A 28 11.82 -10.76 -15.21
N GLN A 29 12.78 -10.80 -14.28
CA GLN A 29 13.48 -12.04 -13.92
C GLN A 29 12.66 -12.93 -12.99
N ILE A 30 12.95 -14.24 -13.04
CA ILE A 30 12.51 -15.19 -12.03
C ILE A 30 13.66 -15.40 -11.04
N VAL A 31 13.35 -15.30 -9.75
CA VAL A 31 14.30 -15.40 -8.65
C VAL A 31 13.98 -16.64 -7.83
N LEU A 32 14.99 -17.46 -7.56
CA LEU A 32 14.91 -18.56 -6.62
C LEU A 32 15.45 -18.10 -5.26
N LEU A 33 14.53 -17.80 -4.34
CA LEU A 33 14.85 -17.38 -2.98
C LEU A 33 15.09 -18.59 -2.08
N ARG A 34 16.33 -18.79 -1.65
CA ARG A 34 16.78 -20.02 -0.96
C ARG A 34 16.77 -19.98 0.55
N ASP A 35 16.83 -18.80 1.17
CA ASP A 35 16.97 -18.71 2.62
C ASP A 35 15.62 -18.86 3.34
N GLU A 36 15.62 -19.72 4.36
CA GLU A 36 14.52 -19.94 5.28
C GLU A 36 14.67 -18.98 6.47
N VAL A 37 13.63 -18.19 6.78
CA VAL A 37 13.67 -17.18 7.86
C VAL A 37 12.33 -17.14 8.61
N PRO A 38 12.26 -17.05 9.95
CA PRO A 38 12.96 -17.77 11.03
C PRO A 38 11.97 -18.62 11.89
N ALA A 39 12.50 -19.40 12.85
CA ALA A 39 11.81 -20.42 13.67
C ALA A 39 10.70 -19.93 14.63
N ASP A 40 10.47 -18.63 14.69
CA ASP A 40 9.61 -17.90 15.64
C ASP A 40 8.37 -17.27 14.98
N ARG A 41 8.19 -17.42 13.67
CA ARG A 41 7.05 -16.88 12.92
C ARG A 41 6.18 -18.00 12.36
N GLN A 42 4.86 -17.84 12.40
CA GLN A 42 3.91 -18.78 11.80
C GLN A 42 4.30 -19.04 10.33
N THR A 43 4.84 -20.25 10.08
CA THR A 43 5.44 -20.68 8.81
C THR A 43 4.46 -20.64 7.63
N ASP A 44 3.16 -20.57 7.92
CA ASP A 44 2.11 -20.62 6.92
C ASP A 44 1.91 -19.32 6.13
N GLN A 45 2.24 -18.16 6.70
CA GLN A 45 2.00 -16.84 6.07
C GLN A 45 3.25 -16.24 5.41
N TRP A 46 4.40 -16.90 5.53
CA TRP A 46 5.66 -16.34 5.07
C TRP A 46 5.75 -16.09 3.55
N PRO A 47 5.33 -17.03 2.67
CA PRO A 47 5.34 -16.77 1.22
C PRO A 47 4.52 -15.53 0.85
N GLN A 48 3.40 -15.31 1.54
CA GLN A 48 2.56 -14.12 1.38
C GLN A 48 3.29 -12.84 1.82
N TYR A 49 4.04 -12.89 2.93
CA TYR A 49 4.87 -11.76 3.38
C TYR A 49 5.96 -11.40 2.36
N ILE A 50 6.59 -12.40 1.75
CA ILE A 50 7.65 -12.19 0.75
C ILE A 50 7.09 -11.49 -0.48
N VAL A 51 6.01 -12.00 -1.07
CA VAL A 51 5.44 -11.40 -2.30
C VAL A 51 4.93 -9.98 -2.06
N GLU A 52 4.39 -9.70 -0.88
CA GLU A 52 3.99 -8.33 -0.51
C GLU A 52 5.17 -7.42 -0.16
N SER A 53 6.36 -7.97 0.10
CA SER A 53 7.59 -7.20 0.31
C SER A 53 8.31 -6.90 -0.99
N VAL A 54 8.24 -7.82 -1.94
CA VAL A 54 8.77 -7.66 -3.29
C VAL A 54 7.86 -6.74 -4.12
N GLY A 55 6.53 -6.87 -4.01
CA GLY A 55 5.56 -6.04 -4.75
C GLY A 55 5.35 -6.50 -6.20
N GLU A 56 4.16 -6.22 -6.77
CA GLU A 56 3.74 -6.57 -8.14
C GLU A 56 4.24 -7.93 -8.70
N CYS A 57 4.30 -8.94 -7.83
CA CYS A 57 4.87 -10.24 -8.14
C CYS A 57 3.98 -11.37 -7.63
N ALA A 58 4.39 -12.60 -7.95
CA ALA A 58 3.87 -13.80 -7.35
C ALA A 58 5.02 -14.69 -6.88
N ALA A 59 4.72 -15.61 -5.97
CA ALA A 59 5.63 -16.65 -5.55
C ALA A 59 4.93 -17.99 -5.40
N VAL A 60 5.70 -19.05 -5.60
CA VAL A 60 5.27 -20.42 -5.40
C VAL A 60 6.42 -21.23 -4.80
N PRO A 61 6.18 -22.14 -3.86
CA PRO A 61 7.21 -23.07 -3.40
C PRO A 61 7.77 -23.88 -4.56
N LEU A 62 9.09 -24.04 -4.65
CA LEU A 62 9.72 -24.87 -5.67
C LEU A 62 9.19 -26.31 -5.62
N SER A 63 8.91 -26.81 -4.42
CA SER A 63 8.32 -28.14 -4.18
C SER A 63 6.91 -28.30 -4.78
N ALA A 64 6.16 -27.21 -4.96
CA ALA A 64 4.87 -27.20 -5.62
C ALA A 64 5.03 -27.31 -7.16
N LEU A 65 6.04 -26.65 -7.73
CA LEU A 65 6.37 -26.76 -9.16
C LEU A 65 6.95 -28.13 -9.55
N THR A 66 7.76 -28.74 -8.68
CA THR A 66 8.56 -29.93 -9.04
C THR A 66 7.87 -31.27 -8.85
N GLY A 67 6.62 -31.33 -8.41
CA GLY A 67 6.00 -32.64 -8.20
C GLY A 67 6.42 -33.35 -6.90
N ALA A 68 7.44 -32.85 -6.20
CA ALA A 68 8.12 -33.64 -5.17
C ALA A 68 7.32 -33.77 -3.86
N GLY A 69 6.53 -32.76 -3.49
CA GLY A 69 6.08 -32.65 -2.10
C GLY A 69 7.29 -32.36 -1.22
N GLY A 70 7.26 -31.28 -0.46
CA GLY A 70 8.49 -30.82 0.17
C GLY A 70 8.34 -29.52 0.93
N PRO A 71 9.47 -28.97 1.40
CA PRO A 71 9.47 -27.74 2.18
C PRO A 71 8.81 -26.60 1.40
N ARG A 72 8.27 -25.61 2.14
CA ARG A 72 7.72 -24.37 1.55
C ARG A 72 8.79 -23.49 0.90
N TYR A 73 10.05 -23.87 1.06
CA TYR A 73 11.22 -23.26 0.46
C TYR A 73 12.02 -24.27 -0.34
N PRO A 74 12.83 -23.83 -1.31
CA PRO A 74 12.98 -22.43 -1.75
C PRO A 74 11.72 -21.88 -2.45
N LEU A 75 11.54 -20.56 -2.46
CA LEU A 75 10.45 -19.89 -3.16
C LEU A 75 10.89 -19.46 -4.55
N VAL A 76 10.08 -19.75 -5.56
CA VAL A 76 10.23 -19.21 -6.91
C VAL A 76 9.37 -17.95 -7.00
N ILE A 77 10.02 -16.80 -7.21
CA ILE A 77 9.40 -15.46 -7.20
C ILE A 77 9.59 -14.85 -8.58
N GLY A 78 8.58 -14.17 -9.11
CA GLY A 78 8.69 -13.51 -10.41
C GLY A 78 7.45 -12.69 -10.75
N PRO A 79 7.40 -12.12 -11.97
CA PRO A 79 6.19 -11.46 -12.47
C PRO A 79 5.00 -12.40 -12.38
N ARG A 80 3.81 -11.87 -12.02
CA ARG A 80 2.60 -12.67 -11.78
C ARG A 80 2.30 -13.62 -12.96
N GLU A 81 2.40 -13.09 -14.18
CA GLU A 81 2.13 -13.82 -15.41
C GLU A 81 3.11 -14.98 -15.60
N ASN A 82 4.40 -14.77 -15.33
CA ASN A 82 5.44 -15.78 -15.47
C ASN A 82 5.25 -16.91 -14.45
N ILE A 83 4.91 -16.58 -13.21
CA ILE A 83 4.65 -17.59 -12.18
C ILE A 83 3.36 -18.36 -12.47
N ARG A 84 2.29 -17.70 -12.92
CA ARG A 84 1.06 -18.39 -13.36
C ARG A 84 1.34 -19.33 -14.53
N TYR A 85 2.13 -18.88 -15.50
CA TYR A 85 2.56 -19.69 -16.63
C TYR A 85 3.34 -20.92 -16.15
N LEU A 86 4.31 -20.76 -15.25
CA LEU A 86 5.03 -21.91 -14.66
C LEU A 86 4.10 -22.89 -13.94
N CYS A 87 3.16 -22.38 -13.13
CA CYS A 87 2.17 -23.21 -12.43
C CYS A 87 1.26 -23.97 -13.41
N SER A 88 1.01 -23.45 -14.62
CA SER A 88 0.16 -24.12 -15.62
C SER A 88 0.78 -25.40 -16.20
N TYR A 89 2.11 -25.57 -16.08
CA TYR A 89 2.82 -26.79 -16.52
C TYR A 89 2.85 -27.91 -15.48
N VAL A 90 2.30 -27.67 -14.29
CA VAL A 90 2.34 -28.65 -13.20
C VAL A 90 1.14 -29.59 -13.32
N ASP A 91 1.35 -30.78 -13.88
CA ASP A 91 0.37 -31.87 -13.89
C ASP A 91 0.24 -32.49 -12.48
N ARG A 92 -0.53 -31.85 -11.58
CA ARG A 92 -0.81 -32.40 -10.24
C ARG A 92 -2.29 -32.30 -9.86
N MET A 93 -2.76 -33.36 -9.20
CA MET A 93 -4.03 -33.45 -8.49
C MET A 93 -3.76 -33.79 -7.02
N PRO A 94 -4.25 -32.98 -6.05
CA PRO A 94 -4.94 -31.70 -6.25
C PRO A 94 -3.96 -30.64 -6.80
N PRO A 95 -4.47 -29.63 -7.53
CA PRO A 95 -3.64 -28.51 -7.97
C PRO A 95 -2.95 -27.89 -6.75
N PRO A 96 -1.70 -27.40 -6.89
CA PRO A 96 -1.04 -26.68 -5.81
C PRO A 96 -1.93 -25.53 -5.33
N PRO A 97 -1.84 -25.12 -4.04
CA PRO A 97 -2.46 -23.86 -3.62
C PRO A 97 -1.99 -22.78 -4.60
N PHE A 98 -2.96 -22.05 -5.17
CA PHE A 98 -2.74 -20.98 -6.15
C PHE A 98 -1.52 -20.14 -5.77
N PRO A 99 -0.73 -19.65 -6.74
CA PRO A 99 0.47 -18.87 -6.45
C PRO A 99 0.14 -17.78 -5.44
N TYR A 100 1.04 -17.57 -4.47
CA TYR A 100 0.93 -16.46 -3.55
C TYR A 100 1.14 -15.21 -4.37
N GLU A 101 0.08 -14.41 -4.54
CA GLU A 101 0.16 -13.17 -5.30
C GLU A 101 0.26 -12.01 -4.33
N ALA A 102 1.17 -11.09 -4.64
CA ALA A 102 1.15 -9.77 -4.04
C ALA A 102 -0.22 -9.18 -4.36
N ARG A 103 -1.06 -8.98 -3.34
CA ARG A 103 -2.31 -8.24 -3.51
C ARG A 103 -1.91 -6.79 -3.87
N PRO A 104 -2.66 -6.05 -4.71
CA PRO A 104 -2.39 -4.64 -5.05
C PRO A 104 -2.45 -3.66 -3.86
N VAL A 105 -2.36 -4.17 -2.64
CA VAL A 105 -2.21 -3.41 -1.43
C VAL A 105 -0.72 -3.46 -1.11
N VAL A 106 -0.09 -2.28 -1.01
CA VAL A 106 1.31 -2.06 -0.58
C VAL A 106 2.31 -1.90 -1.72
N THR A 107 2.25 -0.74 -2.36
CA THR A 107 3.42 -0.10 -2.98
C THR A 107 3.55 1.36 -2.51
N ASP A 108 2.45 2.08 -2.31
CA ASP A 108 2.47 3.48 -1.83
C ASP A 108 3.20 3.75 -0.51
N TYR A 109 3.33 2.79 0.41
CA TYR A 109 3.80 3.12 1.76
C TYR A 109 5.09 2.45 2.20
N ARG A 110 5.41 1.22 1.75
CA ARG A 110 6.74 0.66 2.05
C ARG A 110 7.85 1.43 1.33
N GLU A 111 7.54 1.97 0.15
CA GLU A 111 8.49 2.69 -0.69
C GLU A 111 8.76 4.14 -0.24
N PHE A 112 7.75 4.79 0.36
CA PHE A 112 7.82 6.19 0.81
C PHE A 112 7.74 6.36 2.32
N ARG A 113 7.75 5.27 3.11
CA ARG A 113 7.61 5.25 4.59
C ARG A 113 8.50 6.28 5.27
N ASP A 114 9.75 6.35 4.83
CA ASP A 114 10.79 7.16 5.47
C ASP A 114 10.58 8.66 5.21
N LEU A 115 9.63 9.04 4.35
CA LEU A 115 9.20 10.42 4.11
C LEU A 115 8.04 10.86 5.02
N TRP A 116 7.37 9.91 5.68
CA TRP A 116 6.16 10.16 6.49
C TRP A 116 6.31 9.77 7.96
N VAL A 117 7.41 9.10 8.32
CA VAL A 117 7.78 8.79 9.72
C VAL A 117 9.02 9.60 10.05
N ALA A 118 8.94 10.43 11.09
CA ALA A 118 9.99 11.38 11.48
C ALA A 118 11.34 10.74 11.87
N GLU A 119 11.41 9.40 12.02
CA GLU A 119 12.63 8.68 12.35
C GLU A 119 12.84 7.47 11.43
N PRO A 120 13.90 7.49 10.60
CA PRO A 120 14.32 6.32 9.83
C PRO A 120 14.85 5.25 10.79
N GLY A 121 14.20 4.09 10.84
CA GLY A 121 14.80 2.88 11.43
C GLY A 121 14.09 2.27 12.64
N ARG A 122 12.88 1.75 12.44
CA ARG A 122 12.39 0.41 12.86
C ARG A 122 10.87 0.46 12.95
N PHE A 123 10.20 0.06 11.87
CA PHE A 123 8.83 -0.41 11.99
C PHE A 123 8.85 -1.67 12.85
N THR A 124 8.33 -1.57 14.07
CA THR A 124 8.00 -2.74 14.87
C THR A 124 6.52 -2.99 14.63
N PRO A 125 6.13 -4.09 13.97
CA PRO A 125 4.72 -4.40 13.76
C PRO A 125 4.01 -4.41 15.10
N ASP A 126 2.95 -3.62 15.21
CA ASP A 126 2.06 -3.67 16.35
C ASP A 126 1.10 -4.85 16.14
N THR A 127 1.34 -5.92 16.90
CA THR A 127 0.54 -7.14 16.86
C THR A 127 -0.92 -6.86 17.21
N ASP A 128 -1.17 -5.90 18.11
CA ASP A 128 -2.51 -5.58 18.57
C ASP A 128 -3.27 -4.85 17.46
N GLY A 129 -2.68 -3.81 16.89
CA GLY A 129 -3.21 -3.11 15.72
C GLY A 129 -3.52 -4.08 14.58
N TYR A 130 -2.60 -5.01 14.28
CA TYR A 130 -2.80 -6.03 13.26
C TYR A 130 -4.00 -6.95 13.58
N ALA A 131 -4.09 -7.48 14.80
CA ALA A 131 -5.15 -8.39 15.20
C ALA A 131 -6.53 -7.71 15.22
N ILE A 132 -6.61 -6.46 15.67
CA ILE A 132 -7.84 -5.65 15.64
C ILE A 132 -8.26 -5.40 14.19
N GLY A 133 -7.32 -5.01 13.32
CA GLY A 133 -7.58 -4.77 11.89
C GLY A 133 -8.13 -6.01 11.18
N HIS A 134 -7.58 -7.19 11.47
CA HIS A 134 -8.09 -8.46 10.96
C HIS A 134 -9.54 -8.70 11.40
N THR A 135 -9.79 -8.53 12.70
CA THR A 135 -11.09 -8.87 13.29
C THR A 135 -12.18 -7.93 12.81
N LEU A 136 -11.93 -6.61 12.75
CA LEU A 136 -12.90 -5.65 12.21
C LEU A 136 -13.19 -5.91 10.72
N ALA A 137 -12.18 -6.22 9.91
CA ALA A 137 -12.40 -6.56 8.51
C ALA A 137 -13.27 -7.82 8.36
N LEU A 138 -13.05 -8.86 9.19
CA LEU A 138 -13.90 -10.04 9.21
C LEU A 138 -15.35 -9.71 9.61
N LEU A 139 -15.55 -8.88 10.63
CA LEU A 139 -16.89 -8.46 11.06
C LEU A 139 -17.61 -7.72 9.92
N HIS A 140 -16.96 -6.71 9.34
CA HIS A 140 -17.58 -5.91 8.28
C HIS A 140 -17.88 -6.75 7.03
N SER A 141 -16.98 -7.66 6.63
CA SER A 141 -17.21 -8.59 5.51
C SER A 141 -18.39 -9.55 5.73
N ARG A 142 -18.82 -9.72 7.00
CA ARG A 142 -19.97 -10.54 7.41
C ARG A 142 -21.20 -9.71 7.75
N ASN A 143 -21.25 -8.46 7.28
CA ASN A 143 -22.33 -7.51 7.51
C ASN A 143 -22.52 -7.14 8.99
N VAL A 144 -21.45 -7.13 9.78
CA VAL A 144 -21.49 -6.79 11.21
C VAL A 144 -20.61 -5.58 11.46
N LEU A 145 -21.16 -4.49 11.99
CA LEU A 145 -20.37 -3.42 12.60
C LEU A 145 -20.12 -3.76 14.07
N HIS A 146 -18.95 -3.40 14.61
CA HIS A 146 -18.69 -3.57 16.04
C HIS A 146 -19.62 -2.70 16.89
N GLY A 147 -19.96 -1.51 16.40
CA GLY A 147 -20.83 -0.51 17.04
C GLY A 147 -20.14 0.35 18.10
N ASP A 148 -18.93 -0.01 18.54
CA ASP A 148 -18.21 0.63 19.66
C ASP A 148 -16.72 0.26 19.70
N ALA A 149 -15.98 0.43 18.59
CA ALA A 149 -14.64 -0.13 18.40
C ALA A 149 -13.50 0.58 19.17
N HIS A 150 -13.73 1.07 20.40
CA HIS A 150 -12.67 1.66 21.23
C HIS A 150 -11.60 0.62 21.62
N ARG A 151 -10.34 1.05 21.79
CA ARG A 151 -9.22 0.16 22.16
C ARG A 151 -9.49 -0.67 23.42
N GLY A 152 -10.23 -0.11 24.39
CA GLY A 152 -10.60 -0.78 25.65
C GLY A 152 -11.60 -1.95 25.49
N ASN A 153 -12.27 -2.06 24.35
CA ASN A 153 -13.23 -3.12 24.06
C ASN A 153 -12.59 -4.34 23.38
N TRP A 154 -11.25 -4.37 23.30
CA TRP A 154 -10.48 -5.47 22.71
C TRP A 154 -9.67 -6.20 23.78
N LEU A 155 -9.94 -7.50 23.91
CA LEU A 155 -9.10 -8.45 24.64
C LEU A 155 -8.24 -9.21 23.63
N PHE A 156 -7.18 -9.86 24.11
CA PHE A 156 -6.34 -10.71 23.26
C PHE A 156 -6.22 -12.07 23.90
N ASP A 157 -6.38 -13.12 23.10
CA ASP A 157 -6.10 -14.47 23.57
C ASP A 157 -4.59 -14.77 23.60
N HIS A 158 -4.25 -15.94 24.11
CA HIS A 158 -2.88 -16.44 24.18
C HIS A 158 -2.19 -16.63 22.81
N GLU A 159 -2.96 -16.64 21.71
CA GLU A 159 -2.44 -16.70 20.33
C GLU A 159 -2.31 -15.30 19.71
N GLY A 160 -2.61 -14.23 20.46
CA GLY A 160 -2.58 -12.84 19.99
C GLY A 160 -3.76 -12.46 19.10
N ARG A 161 -4.85 -13.24 19.08
CA ARG A 161 -6.07 -12.88 18.36
C ARG A 161 -6.88 -11.88 19.15
N ALA A 162 -7.41 -10.86 18.48
CA ALA A 162 -8.28 -9.88 19.09
C ALA A 162 -9.68 -10.47 19.32
N LEU A 163 -10.17 -10.38 20.55
CA LEU A 163 -11.49 -10.79 21.01
C LEU A 163 -12.28 -9.55 21.44
N VAL A 164 -13.59 -9.55 21.23
CA VAL A 164 -14.46 -8.43 21.59
C VAL A 164 -14.92 -8.58 23.05
N ALA A 165 -14.60 -7.58 23.89
CA ALA A 165 -14.87 -7.58 25.33
C ALA A 165 -16.28 -7.09 25.69
N ASP A 166 -16.78 -6.08 24.97
CA ASP A 166 -18.13 -5.49 25.14
C ASP A 166 -18.80 -5.37 23.76
N PRO A 167 -19.37 -6.47 23.23
CA PRO A 167 -19.96 -6.48 21.92
C PRO A 167 -21.29 -5.71 21.94
N LYS A 168 -21.35 -4.57 21.23
CA LYS A 168 -22.61 -3.94 20.78
C LYS A 168 -22.79 -4.09 19.26
N PRO A 169 -22.71 -5.32 18.72
CA PRO A 169 -22.64 -5.54 17.29
C PRO A 169 -23.93 -5.06 16.63
N VAL A 170 -23.77 -4.36 15.51
CA VAL A 170 -24.88 -3.98 14.64
C VAL A 170 -24.88 -4.91 13.44
N PHE A 171 -25.83 -5.83 13.42
CA PHE A 171 -26.04 -6.74 12.30
C PHE A 171 -26.83 -6.04 11.19
N LEU A 172 -26.26 -5.99 10.00
CA LEU A 172 -26.87 -5.38 8.83
C LEU A 172 -27.42 -6.46 7.89
N ARG A 173 -28.51 -6.14 7.20
CA ARG A 173 -29.10 -7.03 6.18
C ARG A 173 -28.30 -7.05 4.87
N CYS A 174 -27.52 -6.01 4.63
CA CYS A 174 -26.67 -5.83 3.46
C CYS A 174 -25.24 -5.52 3.93
N PRO A 175 -24.23 -5.67 3.06
CA PRO A 175 -22.87 -5.22 3.35
C PRO A 175 -22.84 -3.76 3.84
N PRO A 176 -22.08 -3.44 4.91
CA PRO A 176 -21.94 -2.08 5.39
C PRO A 176 -21.29 -1.23 4.31
N SER A 177 -21.72 0.03 4.21
CA SER A 177 -21.04 0.97 3.32
C SER A 177 -19.64 1.30 3.86
N PRO A 178 -18.73 1.79 3.01
CA PRO A 178 -17.41 2.24 3.45
C PRO A 178 -17.47 3.31 4.55
N GLU A 179 -18.46 4.20 4.51
CA GLU A 179 -18.69 5.25 5.51
C GLU A 179 -19.17 4.69 6.84
N GLN A 180 -19.99 3.64 6.81
CA GLN A 180 -20.41 2.93 8.02
C GLN A 180 -19.22 2.24 8.68
N CYS A 181 -18.39 1.54 7.90
CA CYS A 181 -17.17 0.92 8.40
C CYS A 181 -16.17 1.95 8.94
N ALA A 182 -15.99 3.07 8.24
CA ALA A 182 -15.09 4.14 8.67
C ALA A 182 -15.57 4.80 9.97
N THR A 183 -16.89 5.03 10.09
CA THR A 183 -17.51 5.47 11.34
C THR A 183 -17.28 4.48 12.47
N ASP A 184 -17.39 3.17 12.19
CA ASP A 184 -17.20 2.12 13.19
C ASP A 184 -15.74 2.05 13.69
N ILE A 185 -14.77 2.27 12.80
CA ILE A 185 -13.33 2.28 13.14
C ILE A 185 -12.92 3.57 13.85
N ARG A 186 -13.59 4.69 13.59
CA ARG A 186 -13.20 6.03 14.08
C ARG A 186 -12.90 6.11 15.59
N PRO A 187 -13.66 5.46 16.50
CA PRO A 187 -13.37 5.47 17.93
C PRO A 187 -12.03 4.81 18.31
N LEU A 188 -11.49 3.93 17.45
CA LEU A 188 -10.20 3.28 17.66
C LEU A 188 -9.02 4.22 17.38
N LEU A 189 -9.17 5.11 16.39
CA LEU A 189 -8.06 5.88 15.81
C LEU A 189 -7.23 6.68 16.84
N PRO A 190 -7.82 7.35 17.85
CA PRO A 190 -7.04 8.11 18.83
C PRO A 190 -6.12 7.25 19.71
N ALA A 191 -6.38 5.94 19.79
CA ALA A 191 -5.59 5.01 20.58
C ALA A 191 -4.52 4.27 19.75
N LEU A 192 -4.47 4.48 18.44
CA LEU A 192 -3.46 3.90 17.57
C LEU A 192 -2.33 4.89 17.36
N ASP A 193 -1.12 4.50 17.74
CA ASP A 193 0.09 5.21 17.32
C ASP A 193 0.36 4.97 15.82
N PRO A 194 1.37 5.61 15.20
CA PRO A 194 1.67 5.41 13.79
C PRO A 194 1.92 3.94 13.40
N ASN A 195 2.55 3.13 14.26
CA ASN A 195 2.83 1.72 14.01
C ASN A 195 1.56 0.86 14.15
N GLY A 196 0.72 1.16 15.15
CA GLY A 196 -0.58 0.54 15.38
C GLY A 196 -1.55 0.81 14.24
N TRP A 197 -1.63 2.06 13.80
CA TRP A 197 -2.43 2.43 12.63
C TRP A 197 -1.96 1.73 11.36
N MET A 198 -0.65 1.63 11.18
CA MET A 198 -0.06 0.95 10.04
C MET A 198 -0.38 -0.55 10.03
N SER A 199 -0.21 -1.20 11.17
CA SER A 199 -0.45 -2.63 11.35
C SER A 199 -1.93 -2.95 11.19
N PHE A 200 -2.80 -2.09 11.75
CA PHE A 200 -4.25 -2.12 11.54
C PHE A 200 -4.60 -2.05 10.06
N ARG A 201 -4.12 -1.01 9.36
CA ARG A 201 -4.41 -0.79 7.95
C ARG A 201 -4.00 -1.98 7.08
N LEU A 202 -2.79 -2.48 7.30
CA LEU A 202 -2.25 -3.63 6.59
C LEU A 202 -3.18 -4.84 6.77
N SER A 203 -3.51 -5.16 8.01
CA SER A 203 -4.33 -6.32 8.33
C SER A 203 -5.77 -6.19 7.82
N TYR A 204 -6.37 -5.02 7.97
CA TYR A 204 -7.72 -4.73 7.52
C TYR A 204 -7.85 -4.90 6.01
N ARG A 205 -6.95 -4.26 5.24
CA ARG A 205 -6.93 -4.39 3.77
C ARG A 205 -6.56 -5.80 3.29
N ARG A 206 -5.65 -6.49 4.00
CA ARG A 206 -5.35 -7.90 3.69
C ARG A 206 -6.58 -8.77 3.83
N THR A 207 -7.38 -8.53 4.86
CA THR A 207 -8.54 -9.37 5.18
C THR A 207 -9.74 -9.05 4.29
N TRP A 208 -9.93 -7.77 3.94
CA TRP A 208 -11.01 -7.33 3.05
C TRP A 208 -10.49 -6.35 1.98
N PRO A 209 -9.83 -6.87 0.92
CA PRO A 209 -9.11 -6.05 -0.06
C PRO A 209 -10.02 -5.21 -0.96
N GLU A 210 -11.25 -5.66 -1.20
CA GLU A 210 -12.24 -4.95 -2.02
C GLU A 210 -12.66 -3.61 -1.40
N GLU A 211 -12.50 -3.46 -0.08
CA GLU A 211 -12.92 -2.27 0.68
C GLU A 211 -11.75 -1.37 1.09
N GLY A 212 -10.74 -1.26 0.21
CA GLY A 212 -9.66 -0.26 0.35
C GLY A 212 -10.16 1.17 0.59
N ARG A 213 -11.40 1.45 0.14
CA ARG A 213 -12.13 2.70 0.28
C ARG A 213 -12.41 3.11 1.73
N VAL A 214 -12.57 2.15 2.66
CA VAL A 214 -12.73 2.46 4.10
C VAL A 214 -11.50 3.19 4.63
N ILE A 215 -10.32 2.69 4.27
CA ILE A 215 -9.06 3.30 4.68
C ILE A 215 -8.84 4.63 3.95
N ASP A 216 -9.21 4.74 2.68
CA ASP A 216 -9.10 6.01 1.95
C ASP A 216 -10.01 7.09 2.54
N LEU A 217 -11.21 6.72 3.00
CA LEU A 217 -12.10 7.62 3.73
C LEU A 217 -11.47 8.11 5.05
N ILE A 218 -10.76 7.24 5.77
CA ILE A 218 -10.11 7.61 7.03
C ILE A 218 -8.86 8.45 6.80
N GLN A 219 -7.96 8.03 5.89
CA GLN A 219 -6.65 8.67 5.69
C GLN A 219 -6.71 9.90 4.79
N LEU A 220 -7.57 9.86 3.78
CA LEU A 220 -7.59 10.82 2.68
C LEU A 220 -8.91 11.59 2.62
N THR A 221 -9.83 11.31 3.55
CA THR A 221 -11.20 11.85 3.50
C THR A 221 -11.85 11.63 2.13
N ASP A 222 -11.48 10.57 1.39
CA ASP A 222 -11.90 10.38 0.00
C ASP A 222 -13.37 9.94 -0.10
N ARG A 223 -14.25 10.91 -0.37
CA ARG A 223 -15.70 10.68 -0.53
C ARG A 223 -16.06 10.35 -1.97
N THR A 224 -15.20 10.66 -2.94
CA THR A 224 -15.52 10.60 -4.36
C THR A 224 -14.90 9.41 -5.08
N GLY A 225 -14.00 8.68 -4.42
CA GLY A 225 -13.22 7.58 -5.00
C GLY A 225 -12.00 8.06 -5.79
N TRP A 226 -11.53 9.29 -5.55
CA TRP A 226 -10.42 9.86 -6.28
C TRP A 226 -9.10 9.12 -6.03
N ALA A 227 -8.89 8.58 -4.83
CA ALA A 227 -7.66 7.89 -4.46
C ALA A 227 -7.52 6.56 -5.19
N ALA A 228 -8.64 5.86 -5.40
CA ALA A 228 -8.68 4.65 -6.22
C ALA A 228 -8.36 4.97 -7.70
N ALA A 229 -9.00 6.00 -8.27
CA ALA A 229 -8.70 6.45 -9.63
C ALA A 229 -7.22 6.86 -9.78
N PHE A 230 -6.66 7.54 -8.78
CA PHE A 230 -5.26 7.95 -8.77
C PHE A 230 -4.30 6.75 -8.78
N ARG A 231 -4.52 5.75 -7.92
CA ARG A 231 -3.71 4.52 -7.89
C ARG A 231 -3.84 3.69 -9.18
N ASN A 232 -5.01 3.72 -9.81
CA ASN A 232 -5.24 3.08 -11.11
C ASN A 232 -4.69 3.90 -12.29
N ARG A 233 -3.96 5.00 -12.03
CA ARG A 233 -3.38 5.91 -13.03
C ARG A 233 -4.42 6.59 -13.93
N GLU A 234 -5.67 6.64 -13.50
CA GLU A 234 -6.74 7.39 -14.15
C GLU A 234 -6.65 8.88 -13.75
N TYR A 235 -5.48 9.51 -13.97
CA TYR A 235 -5.15 10.81 -13.38
C TYR A 235 -6.13 11.92 -13.75
N GLN A 236 -6.60 11.95 -15.00
CA GLN A 236 -7.64 12.90 -15.41
C GLN A 236 -8.92 12.71 -14.57
N ARG A 237 -9.35 11.46 -14.38
CA ARG A 237 -10.54 11.14 -13.59
C ARG A 237 -10.35 11.46 -12.12
N ALA A 238 -9.18 11.15 -11.57
CA ALA A 238 -8.82 11.48 -10.18
C ALA A 238 -8.88 13.00 -9.95
N ALA A 239 -8.33 13.80 -10.87
CA ALA A 239 -8.37 15.26 -10.77
C ALA A 239 -9.81 15.83 -10.79
N GLU A 240 -10.67 15.29 -11.65
CA GLU A 240 -12.10 15.65 -11.67
C GLU A 240 -12.80 15.31 -10.34
N LEU A 241 -12.54 14.13 -9.79
CA LEU A 241 -13.14 13.67 -8.55
C LEU A 241 -12.65 14.48 -7.34
N MET A 242 -11.36 14.85 -7.29
CA MET A 242 -10.83 15.79 -6.30
C MET A 242 -11.45 17.18 -6.45
N GLY A 243 -11.62 17.67 -7.68
CA GLY A 243 -12.30 18.93 -7.97
C GLY A 243 -13.75 18.97 -7.47
N ARG A 244 -14.47 17.85 -7.54
CA ARG A 244 -15.84 17.74 -6.97
C ARG A 244 -15.85 17.72 -5.45
N GLN A 245 -14.79 17.18 -4.82
CA GLN A 245 -14.68 17.12 -3.36
C GLN A 245 -14.22 18.44 -2.75
N LEU A 246 -13.42 19.23 -3.49
CA LEU A 246 -12.95 20.55 -3.11
C LEU A 246 -14.13 21.53 -2.97
N THR A 247 -14.67 21.61 -1.76
CA THR A 247 -15.77 22.49 -1.36
C THR A 247 -15.32 23.41 -0.23
N ASP A 248 -16.11 24.43 0.07
CA ASP A 248 -15.81 25.38 1.15
C ASP A 248 -15.97 24.77 2.55
N GLU A 249 -16.55 23.57 2.65
CA GLU A 249 -16.69 22.81 3.89
C GLU A 249 -15.44 21.98 4.23
N CYS A 250 -14.47 21.86 3.30
CA CYS A 250 -13.22 21.16 3.57
C CYS A 250 -12.40 21.89 4.64
N THR A 251 -11.86 21.13 5.60
CA THR A 251 -10.85 21.68 6.51
C THR A 251 -9.61 22.13 5.73
N PRO A 252 -8.83 23.10 6.24
CA PRO A 252 -7.62 23.56 5.56
C PRO A 252 -6.66 22.42 5.18
N ILE A 253 -6.41 21.47 6.09
CA ILE A 253 -5.53 20.31 5.86
C ILE A 253 -6.05 19.45 4.69
N VAL A 254 -7.34 19.11 4.70
CA VAL A 254 -7.96 18.31 3.61
C VAL A 254 -7.85 19.06 2.29
N ARG A 255 -8.04 20.38 2.29
CA ARG A 255 -7.97 21.20 1.08
C ARG A 255 -6.54 21.28 0.53
N VAL A 256 -5.53 21.46 1.39
CA VAL A 256 -4.11 21.39 1.00
C VAL A 256 -3.78 20.04 0.36
N MET A 257 -4.16 18.94 1.01
CA MET A 257 -3.92 17.58 0.53
C MET A 257 -4.61 17.32 -0.83
N LEU A 258 -5.88 17.73 -0.99
CA LEU A 258 -6.60 17.56 -2.26
C LEU A 258 -5.97 18.38 -3.38
N LEU A 259 -5.56 19.63 -3.13
CA LEU A 259 -4.89 20.46 -4.12
C LEU A 259 -3.53 19.87 -4.52
N ALA A 260 -2.73 19.40 -3.56
CA ALA A 260 -1.43 18.78 -3.83
C ALA A 260 -1.56 17.52 -4.69
N ASN A 261 -2.47 16.62 -4.34
CA ASN A 261 -2.70 15.39 -5.12
C ASN A 261 -3.32 15.69 -6.50
N ARG A 262 -4.19 16.71 -6.60
CA ARG A 262 -4.77 17.15 -7.87
C ARG A 262 -3.71 17.76 -8.78
N ALA A 263 -2.76 18.51 -8.23
CA ALA A 263 -1.64 19.04 -8.98
C ALA A 263 -0.78 17.94 -9.60
N ILE A 264 -0.45 16.90 -8.82
CA ILE A 264 0.27 15.74 -9.33
C ILE A 264 -0.50 15.09 -10.48
N ALA A 265 -1.81 14.89 -10.31
CA ALA A 265 -2.66 14.32 -11.36
C ALA A 265 -2.69 15.20 -12.62
N HIS A 266 -2.79 16.53 -12.49
CA HIS A 266 -2.71 17.46 -13.61
C HIS A 266 -1.36 17.40 -14.33
N SER A 267 -0.27 17.35 -13.57
CA SER A 267 1.08 17.24 -14.11
C SER A 267 1.27 16.00 -14.98
N ARG A 268 0.80 14.84 -14.50
CA ARG A 268 0.83 13.57 -15.25
C ARG A 268 -0.02 13.55 -16.51
N THR A 269 -0.94 14.50 -16.67
CA THR A 269 -1.76 14.65 -17.89
C THR A 269 -1.28 15.79 -18.79
N GLY A 270 -0.11 16.37 -18.52
CA GLY A 270 0.46 17.50 -19.27
C GLY A 270 -0.20 18.85 -19.01
N ARG A 271 -1.09 18.95 -18.00
CA ARG A 271 -1.76 20.21 -17.62
C ARG A 271 -0.93 20.98 -16.60
N HIS A 272 0.27 21.37 -16.99
CA HIS A 272 1.27 21.93 -16.09
C HIS A 272 0.85 23.28 -15.46
N ASP A 273 0.14 24.13 -16.20
CA ASP A 273 -0.36 25.41 -15.67
C ASP A 273 -1.38 25.21 -14.55
N ASP A 274 -2.28 24.23 -14.71
CA ASP A 274 -3.25 23.87 -13.67
C ASP A 274 -2.55 23.23 -12.47
N ALA A 275 -1.55 22.38 -12.71
CA ALA A 275 -0.74 21.78 -11.65
C ALA A 275 -0.03 22.83 -10.79
N TRP A 276 0.58 23.84 -11.41
CA TRP A 276 1.24 24.94 -10.67
C TRP A 276 0.26 25.80 -9.89
N ARG A 277 -0.91 26.09 -10.47
CA ARG A 277 -1.97 26.83 -9.77
C ARG A 277 -2.38 26.11 -8.50
N ASP A 278 -2.60 24.81 -8.59
CA ASP A 278 -2.99 23.97 -7.45
C ASP A 278 -1.89 23.87 -6.38
N ILE A 279 -0.62 23.68 -6.78
CA ILE A 279 0.53 23.70 -5.86
C ILE A 279 0.64 25.05 -5.15
N ALA A 280 0.52 26.16 -5.88
CA ALA A 280 0.64 27.49 -5.30
C ALA A 280 -0.49 27.77 -4.29
N ASP A 281 -1.72 27.37 -4.61
CA ASP A 281 -2.85 27.48 -3.68
C ASP A 281 -2.69 26.56 -2.46
N ALA A 282 -2.18 25.34 -2.64
CA ALA A 282 -1.88 24.43 -1.53
C ALA A 282 -0.80 25.01 -0.60
N ALA A 283 0.29 25.54 -1.17
CA ALA A 283 1.40 26.13 -0.43
C ALA A 283 0.97 27.36 0.37
N ARG A 284 0.21 28.27 -0.27
CA ARG A 284 -0.35 29.45 0.39
C ARG A 284 -1.25 29.06 1.55
N LEU A 285 -2.17 28.11 1.33
CA LEU A 285 -3.09 27.66 2.39
C LEU A 285 -2.35 26.95 3.54
N ALA A 286 -1.34 26.12 3.23
CA ALA A 286 -0.52 25.47 4.24
C ALA A 286 0.25 26.50 5.08
N GLN A 287 0.86 27.51 4.46
CA GLN A 287 1.58 28.56 5.18
C GLN A 287 0.67 29.36 6.11
N GLU A 288 -0.55 29.69 5.65
CA GLU A 288 -1.50 30.50 6.43
C GLU A 288 -2.20 29.73 7.56
N ARG A 289 -2.52 28.44 7.32
CA ARG A 289 -3.48 27.70 8.16
C ARG A 289 -2.99 26.35 8.67
N SER A 290 -1.94 25.77 8.08
CA SER A 290 -1.48 24.41 8.40
C SER A 290 0.03 24.24 8.16
N PRO A 291 0.88 24.99 8.87
CA PRO A 291 2.32 25.03 8.55
C PRO A 291 3.02 23.67 8.75
N HIS A 292 2.46 22.81 9.60
CA HIS A 292 2.97 21.46 9.86
C HIS A 292 2.86 20.51 8.65
N VAL A 293 1.97 20.76 7.67
CA VAL A 293 1.87 19.94 6.45
C VAL A 293 2.69 20.50 5.28
N ALA A 294 3.35 21.64 5.44
CA ALA A 294 4.08 22.31 4.36
C ALA A 294 5.28 21.48 3.86
N SER A 295 5.93 20.70 4.73
CA SER A 295 7.01 19.78 4.34
C SER A 295 6.51 18.66 3.42
N GLY A 296 5.28 18.17 3.63
CA GLY A 296 4.67 17.15 2.77
C GLY A 296 4.40 17.64 1.34
N LEU A 297 4.25 18.96 1.14
CA LEU A 297 4.04 19.54 -0.19
C LEU A 297 5.28 19.46 -1.08
N ALA A 298 6.48 19.38 -0.50
CA ALA A 298 7.72 19.36 -1.28
C ALA A 298 7.80 18.14 -2.23
N ILE A 299 7.17 17.02 -1.89
CA ILE A 299 7.05 15.87 -2.79
C ILE A 299 6.18 16.23 -4.01
N ALA A 300 5.04 16.86 -3.79
CA ALA A 300 4.15 17.28 -4.87
C ALA A 300 4.81 18.34 -5.77
N VAL A 301 5.51 19.31 -5.17
CA VAL A 301 6.31 20.32 -5.89
C VAL A 301 7.38 19.64 -6.74
N ALA A 302 8.07 18.64 -6.19
CA ALA A 302 9.12 17.92 -6.90
C ALA A 302 8.60 17.18 -8.12
N VAL A 303 7.49 16.45 -7.99
CA VAL A 303 6.85 15.75 -9.11
C VAL A 303 6.42 16.74 -10.21
N VAL A 304 5.74 17.83 -9.82
CA VAL A 304 5.25 18.85 -10.76
C VAL A 304 6.40 19.55 -11.49
N SER A 305 7.51 19.81 -10.80
CA SER A 305 8.70 20.45 -11.38
C SER A 305 9.45 19.50 -12.32
N ALA A 306 9.60 18.23 -11.93
CA ALA A 306 10.29 17.21 -12.71
C ALA A 306 9.58 16.91 -14.03
N ASP A 307 8.25 16.79 -14.00
CA ASP A 307 7.43 16.57 -15.21
C ASP A 307 7.51 17.75 -16.21
N GLN A 308 7.93 18.94 -15.76
CA GLN A 308 8.15 20.12 -16.61
C GLN A 308 9.60 20.25 -17.09
N GLY A 309 10.47 19.30 -16.72
CA GLY A 309 11.89 19.33 -17.04
C GLY A 309 12.74 20.22 -16.12
N ASP A 310 12.17 20.79 -15.04
CA ASP A 310 12.93 21.54 -14.04
C ASP A 310 13.44 20.62 -12.92
N ARG A 311 14.45 19.83 -13.28
CA ARG A 311 15.10 18.91 -12.34
C ARG A 311 15.73 19.63 -11.15
N ALA A 312 16.25 20.84 -11.35
CA ALA A 312 16.91 21.60 -10.29
C ALA A 312 15.91 22.04 -9.21
N ALA A 313 14.74 22.55 -9.62
CA ALA A 313 13.66 22.87 -8.70
C ALA A 313 13.14 21.61 -7.97
N ALA A 314 13.03 20.48 -8.68
CA ALA A 314 12.59 19.23 -8.09
C ALA A 314 13.54 18.73 -6.98
N LEU A 315 14.86 18.73 -7.23
CA LEU A 315 15.86 18.36 -6.23
C LEU A 315 15.88 19.33 -5.04
N ASN A 316 15.75 20.63 -5.30
CA ASN A 316 15.68 21.63 -4.23
C ASN A 316 14.48 21.41 -3.32
N ALA A 317 13.30 21.09 -3.88
CA ALA A 317 12.12 20.77 -3.08
C ALA A 317 12.36 19.52 -2.21
N LEU A 318 12.89 18.43 -2.78
CA LEU A 318 13.14 17.19 -2.03
C LEU A 318 14.23 17.30 -0.97
N SER A 319 15.17 18.24 -1.11
CA SER A 319 16.25 18.48 -0.14
C SER A 319 15.73 18.79 1.27
N MET A 320 14.50 19.33 1.35
CA MET A 320 13.83 19.66 2.60
C MET A 320 13.15 18.45 3.28
N VAL A 321 13.02 17.33 2.57
CA VAL A 321 12.25 16.15 3.00
C VAL A 321 13.16 14.94 3.22
N THR A 322 14.24 14.82 2.45
CA THR A 322 15.13 13.66 2.49
C THR A 322 16.60 14.06 2.37
N GLY A 323 17.48 13.29 3.02
CA GLY A 323 18.93 13.39 2.83
C GLY A 323 19.43 12.77 1.52
N GLN A 324 18.54 12.19 0.70
CA GLN A 324 18.87 11.55 -0.58
C GLN A 324 17.89 11.98 -1.71
N PRO A 325 17.86 13.28 -2.07
CA PRO A 325 16.87 13.81 -3.01
C PRO A 325 16.99 13.23 -4.42
N GLU A 326 18.20 12.91 -4.90
CA GLU A 326 18.40 12.34 -6.24
C GLU A 326 17.83 10.93 -6.37
N GLN A 327 17.99 10.10 -5.33
CA GLN A 327 17.47 8.73 -5.33
C GLN A 327 15.95 8.74 -5.31
N LEU A 328 15.35 9.63 -4.50
CA LEU A 328 13.90 9.78 -4.44
C LEU A 328 13.34 10.32 -5.76
N LEU A 329 13.98 11.33 -6.35
CA LEU A 329 13.53 11.88 -7.63
C LEU A 329 13.52 10.83 -8.74
N THR A 330 14.58 10.01 -8.82
CA THR A 330 14.69 8.93 -9.81
C THR A 330 13.54 7.92 -9.72
N ARG A 331 12.96 7.72 -8.53
CA ARG A 331 11.77 6.86 -8.34
C ARG A 331 10.47 7.55 -8.73
N LEU A 332 10.41 8.87 -8.63
CA LEU A 332 9.20 9.66 -8.91
C LEU A 332 9.08 10.04 -10.39
N GLU A 333 10.19 10.18 -11.11
CA GLU A 333 10.22 10.63 -12.51
C GLU A 333 9.50 9.71 -13.51
N PRO A 334 9.65 8.36 -13.46
CA PRO A 334 9.04 7.49 -14.45
C PRO A 334 7.53 7.73 -14.58
N SER A 335 7.01 7.74 -15.81
CA SER A 335 5.57 7.99 -16.06
C SER A 335 4.67 6.88 -15.48
N ASP A 336 5.25 5.70 -15.28
CA ASP A 336 4.63 4.54 -14.63
C ASP A 336 4.98 4.45 -13.14
N ALA A 337 5.71 5.41 -12.58
CA ALA A 337 6.01 5.43 -11.16
C ALA A 337 4.72 5.49 -10.35
N GLN A 338 4.69 4.69 -9.28
CA GLN A 338 3.64 4.81 -8.28
C GLN A 338 3.89 6.06 -7.45
N LEU A 339 3.00 7.04 -7.62
CA LEU A 339 3.15 8.33 -6.98
C LEU A 339 2.63 8.29 -5.54
N PRO A 340 3.36 8.88 -4.58
CA PRO A 340 2.86 9.01 -3.23
C PRO A 340 1.61 9.89 -3.21
N ILE A 341 0.58 9.42 -2.50
CA ILE A 341 -0.58 10.23 -2.18
C ILE A 341 -0.29 10.98 -0.89
N MET A 342 -0.34 12.31 -0.93
CA MET A 342 -0.28 13.13 0.29
C MET A 342 -1.47 12.76 1.18
N ASN A 343 -1.22 12.52 2.46
CA ASN A 343 -2.23 12.17 3.47
C ASN A 343 -2.35 13.28 4.54
N MET A 344 -3.37 13.18 5.39
CA MET A 344 -3.67 14.13 6.47
C MET A 344 -2.71 14.04 7.65
#